data_AF-A0A967LF55-F1
#
_entry.id   AF-A0A967LF55-F1
#
_cell.length_a   1.000
_cell.length_b   1.000
_cell.length_c   1.000
_cell.angle_alpha   90.00
_cell.angle_beta   90.00
_cell.angle_gamma   90.00
#
_symmetry.space_group_name_H-M   'P 1'
#
loop_
_entity.id
_entity.type
_entity.pdbx_description
1 polymer ?
#
loop_
_entity_poly.entity_id
_entity_poly.type
_entity_poly.pdbx_seq_one_letter_code
_entity_poly.pdbx_strand_id
1 'polypeptide(L)' 'TERETQEMMGVEVVGIPDKRRLFLPDDFPEGVCPWRNDEKGPPEDMLRVLPGREPK' A
#
# COMPACT_ATOMS: atom_id res chain seq x y z
N THR A 1 -8.98 5.59 -8.44
CA THR A 1 -8.49 5.89 -9.82
C THR A 1 -7.48 4.84 -10.25
N GLU A 2 -7.10 4.73 -11.53
CA GLU A 2 -6.17 3.68 -12.01
C GLU A 2 -4.85 3.69 -11.24
N ARG A 3 -4.21 4.87 -11.11
CA ARG A 3 -2.93 5.04 -10.39
C ARG A 3 -3.04 4.71 -8.90
N GLU A 4 -4.10 5.18 -8.24
CA GLU A 4 -4.37 4.89 -6.82
C GLU A 4 -4.53 3.39 -6.57
N THR A 5 -5.26 2.68 -7.44
CA THR A 5 -5.42 1.23 -7.32
C THR A 5 -4.09 0.51 -7.51
N GLN A 6 -3.25 0.96 -8.46
CA GLN A 6 -1.92 0.37 -8.61
C GLN A 6 -1.06 0.54 -7.35
N GLU A 7 -1.09 1.74 -6.78
CA GLU A 7 -0.26 2.12 -5.65
C GLU A 7 -0.71 1.50 -4.33
N MET A 8 -2.03 1.45 -4.08
CA MET A 8 -2.57 1.00 -2.80
C MET A 8 -2.86 -0.51 -2.74
N MET A 9 -3.22 -1.12 -3.87
CA MET A 9 -3.57 -2.55 -3.97
C MET A 9 -2.50 -3.41 -4.66
N GLY A 10 -1.51 -2.80 -5.32
CA GLY A 10 -0.45 -3.51 -6.04
C GLY A 10 -0.90 -4.17 -7.34
N VAL A 11 -1.98 -3.66 -7.96
CA VAL A 11 -2.45 -4.11 -9.28
C VAL A 11 -1.64 -3.41 -10.38
N GLU A 12 -1.46 -4.02 -11.55
CA GLU A 12 -0.97 -3.31 -12.73
C GLU A 12 -2.14 -2.96 -13.66
N VAL A 13 -2.28 -1.68 -14.01
CA VAL A 13 -3.21 -1.25 -15.05
C VAL A 13 -2.42 -0.99 -16.33
N VAL A 14 -2.75 -1.73 -17.37
CA VAL A 14 -2.09 -1.63 -18.68
C VAL A 14 -2.70 -0.49 -19.52
N GLY A 15 -1.88 0.16 -20.33
CA GLY A 15 -2.35 1.20 -21.27
C GLY A 15 -2.64 2.58 -20.68
N ILE A 16 -2.31 2.82 -19.40
CA ILE A 16 -2.46 4.16 -18.81
C ILE A 16 -1.30 5.10 -19.21
N PRO A 17 -1.56 6.41 -19.40
CA PRO A 17 -0.56 7.35 -19.89
C PRO A 17 0.55 7.65 -18.88
N ASP A 18 0.28 7.55 -17.58
CA ASP A 18 1.24 7.80 -16.50
C ASP A 18 1.09 6.75 -15.39
N LYS A 19 2.17 6.01 -15.13
CA LYS A 19 2.24 4.93 -14.13
C LYS A 19 2.96 5.34 -12.84
N ARG A 20 3.37 6.60 -12.68
CA ARG A 20 4.09 7.05 -11.48
C ARG A 20 3.19 7.01 -10.24
N ARG A 21 3.81 6.81 -9.07
CA ARG A 21 3.17 6.95 -7.74
C ARG A 21 2.60 8.36 -7.55
N LEU A 22 1.51 8.48 -6.79
CA LEU A 22 0.82 9.75 -6.54
C LEU A 22 0.72 10.06 -5.04
N PHE A 23 0.52 9.04 -4.19
CA PHE A 23 0.22 9.21 -2.77
C PHE A 23 1.33 8.72 -1.83
N LEU A 24 2.00 7.61 -2.18
CA LEU A 24 3.04 7.03 -1.37
C LEU A 24 4.35 7.78 -1.58
N PRO A 25 5.09 8.03 -0.49
CA PRO A 25 6.46 8.54 -0.56
C PRO A 25 7.39 7.68 -1.42
N ASP A 26 8.45 8.31 -1.93
CA ASP A 26 9.49 7.63 -2.71
C ASP A 26 10.26 6.60 -1.86
N ASP A 27 10.35 6.80 -0.54
CA ASP A 27 10.98 5.89 0.42
C ASP A 27 10.02 4.81 0.94
N PHE A 28 8.76 4.77 0.47
CA PHE A 28 7.83 3.72 0.84
C PHE A 28 8.25 2.36 0.24
N PRO A 29 8.30 1.27 1.05
CA PRO A 29 8.84 -0.01 0.62
C PRO A 29 8.20 -0.55 -0.66
N GLU A 30 9.02 -1.08 -1.56
CA GLU A 30 8.53 -1.81 -2.73
C GLU A 30 7.87 -3.14 -2.33
N GLY A 31 6.81 -3.53 -3.05
CA GLY A 31 6.10 -4.79 -2.81
C GLY A 31 5.10 -4.75 -1.65
N VAL A 32 5.14 -3.71 -0.81
CA VAL A 32 4.15 -3.47 0.26
C VAL A 32 3.00 -2.63 -0.29
N CYS A 33 1.77 -3.10 -0.08
CA CYS A 33 0.55 -2.48 -0.58
C CYS A 33 -0.38 -2.17 0.61
N PRO A 34 -0.60 -0.90 0.97
CA PRO A 34 -1.28 -0.51 2.20
C PRO A 34 -2.67 -1.12 2.44
N TRP A 35 -3.42 -1.44 1.38
CA TRP A 35 -4.78 -1.96 1.50
C TRP A 35 -4.88 -3.48 1.46
N ARG A 36 -3.75 -4.19 1.38
CA ARG A 36 -3.74 -5.67 1.41
C ARG A 36 -3.77 -6.18 2.85
N ASN A 37 -4.49 -7.28 3.05
CA ASN A 37 -4.57 -8.01 4.32
C ASN A 37 -3.82 -9.35 4.28
N ASP A 38 -2.97 -9.55 3.27
CA ASP A 38 -2.14 -10.74 3.10
C ASP A 38 -0.65 -10.38 3.20
N GLU A 39 0.24 -11.30 2.80
CA GLU A 39 1.70 -11.14 2.89
C GLU A 39 2.26 -9.88 2.20
N LYS A 40 1.50 -9.27 1.29
CA LYS A 40 1.88 -8.02 0.62
C LYS A 40 1.27 -6.78 1.28
N GLY A 41 0.61 -6.92 2.42
CA GLY A 41 0.14 -5.81 3.25
C GLY A 41 1.27 -5.17 4.07
N PRO A 42 0.96 -4.10 4.83
CA PRO A 42 1.90 -3.54 5.79
C PRO A 42 2.30 -4.59 6.85
N PRO A 43 3.60 -4.75 7.13
CA PRO A 43 4.03 -5.61 8.23
C PRO A 43 3.58 -5.03 9.59
N GLU A 44 3.47 -5.90 10.60
CA GLU A 44 2.93 -5.53 11.92
C GLU A 44 3.72 -4.42 12.61
N ASP A 45 5.03 -4.33 12.37
CA ASP A 45 5.91 -3.29 12.91
C ASP A 45 5.65 -1.89 12.30
N MET A 46 5.02 -1.82 11.13
CA MET A 46 4.56 -0.56 10.53
C MET A 46 3.21 -0.10 11.10
N LEU A 47 2.49 -0.95 11.84
CA LEU A 47 1.16 -0.66 12.35
C LEU A 47 1.21 -0.11 13.78
N ARG A 48 0.64 1.08 13.96
CA ARG A 48 0.45 1.64 15.31
C ARG A 48 -0.80 1.07 15.96
N VAL A 49 -0.63 0.37 17.08
CA VAL A 49 -1.75 -0.05 17.94
C VAL A 49 -2.30 1.16 18.70
N LEU A 50 -3.61 1.39 18.58
CA LEU A 50 -4.29 2.47 19.29
C LEU A 50 -4.61 2.07 20.74
N PRO A 51 -4.69 3.02 21.69
CA PRO A 51 -5.01 2.71 23.09
C PRO A 51 -6.31 1.91 23.21
N GLY A 52 -6.27 0.84 24.01
CA GLY A 52 -7.43 -0.04 24.22
C GLY A 52 -7.68 -1.06 23.11
N ARG A 53 -6.74 -1.25 22.17
CA ARG A 53 -6.75 -2.38 21.23
C ARG A 53 -5.56 -3.30 21.46
N GLU A 54 -5.75 -4.58 21.18
CA GLU A 54 -4.66 -5.54 21.08
C GLU A 54 -4.07 -5.51 19.66
N PRO A 55 -2.75 -5.71 19.51
CA PRO A 55 -2.17 -5.99 18.21
C PRO A 55 -2.86 -7.20 17.58
N LYS A 56 -3.05 -7.15 16.26
CA LYS A 56 -3.58 -8.28 15.49
C LYS A 56 -2.57 -9.41 15.42
#